data_AF-N1UGL1-F1
#
_entry.id   AF-N1UGL1-F1
#
_cell.length_a   1.000
_cell.length_b   1.000
_cell.length_c   1.000
_cell.angle_alpha   90.00
_cell.angle_beta   90.00
_cell.angle_gamma   90.00
#
_symmetry.space_group_name_H-M   'P 1'
#
loop_
_entity.id
_entity.type
_entity.pdbx_description
1 polymer ?
#
loop_
_entity_poly.entity_id
_entity_poly.type
_entity_poly.pdbx_seq_one_letter_code
_entity_poly.pdbx_strand_id
1 'polypeptide(L)'
;MYEIEKKFMSTHFSLKSASVITDYLFKFRIFSLPAICWICSTLIGFGTVNGRLSLFVIGLSFIISIFLLKNIKWNISSTFSFLLVISFLLAYFFFYKTPNMPQHLDGKLNPILYVFKAFPTLFSFFIIFALPSLKQKKLFFIGIALGMFVFAIINSIATLVYLEPPYYGKAYHFFYKMEYNSPGITILASMLPIVLFVLTVIF
;
A
#
# COMPACT_ATOMS: atom_id res chain seq x y z
N MET A 1 -17.03 46.12 -12.71
CA MET A 1 -16.93 45.08 -11.65
C MET A 1 -17.60 43.78 -12.13
N TYR A 2 -17.24 43.30 -13.32
CA TYR A 2 -17.78 42.05 -13.91
C TYR A 2 -16.70 41.27 -14.71
N GLU A 3 -15.55 41.89 -14.98
CA GLU A 3 -14.42 41.23 -15.66
C GLU A 3 -13.37 40.63 -14.71
N ILE A 4 -13.35 41.03 -13.43
CA ILE A 4 -12.34 40.56 -12.46
C ILE A 4 -12.69 39.16 -11.92
N GLU A 5 -13.99 38.83 -11.78
CA GLU A 5 -14.42 37.50 -11.31
C GLU A 5 -14.18 36.38 -12.33
N LYS A 6 -14.19 36.70 -13.63
CA LYS A 6 -13.94 35.69 -14.68
C LYS A 6 -12.49 35.20 -14.71
N LYS A 7 -11.56 36.00 -14.19
CA LYS A 7 -10.12 35.67 -14.18
C LYS A 7 -9.71 34.81 -13.00
N PHE A 8 -10.53 34.73 -11.95
CA PHE A 8 -10.25 33.91 -10.76
C PHE A 8 -10.83 32.48 -10.83
N MET A 9 -11.69 32.20 -11.82
CA MET A 9 -12.36 30.91 -11.99
C MET A 9 -11.85 30.09 -13.19
N SER A 10 -10.66 30.41 -13.73
CA SER A 10 -10.04 29.68 -14.85
C SER A 10 -8.83 28.81 -14.47
N THR A 11 -8.67 28.46 -13.20
CA THR A 11 -7.81 27.32 -12.82
C THR A 11 -8.55 25.99 -12.99
N HIS A 12 -9.35 25.88 -14.06
CA HIS A 12 -9.67 24.59 -14.63
C HIS A 12 -8.38 24.03 -15.23
N PHE A 13 -7.64 23.26 -14.42
CA PHE A 13 -6.62 22.37 -14.94
C PHE A 13 -7.30 21.52 -16.01
N SER A 14 -7.06 21.86 -17.28
CA SER A 14 -7.79 21.29 -18.41
C SER A 14 -7.73 19.77 -18.32
N LEU A 15 -8.88 19.10 -18.40
CA LEU A 15 -8.94 17.62 -18.41
C LEU A 15 -8.01 17.01 -19.47
N LYS A 16 -7.69 17.80 -20.52
CA LYS A 16 -6.77 17.53 -21.62
C LYS A 16 -5.29 17.58 -21.20
N SER A 17 -4.88 18.52 -20.34
CA SER A 17 -3.51 18.55 -19.82
C SER A 17 -3.27 17.42 -18.83
N ALA A 18 -4.27 17.08 -18.01
CA ALA A 18 -4.22 15.93 -17.13
C ALA A 18 -4.07 14.62 -17.93
N SER A 19 -4.79 14.44 -19.05
CA SER A 19 -4.67 13.21 -19.86
C SER A 19 -3.26 13.02 -20.41
N VAL A 20 -2.64 14.09 -20.95
CA VAL A 20 -1.26 14.07 -21.48
C VAL A 20 -0.24 13.70 -20.41
N ILE A 21 -0.41 14.20 -19.18
CA ILE A 21 0.46 13.86 -18.05
C ILE A 21 0.32 12.38 -17.68
N THR A 22 -0.90 11.84 -17.64
CA THR A 22 -1.13 10.41 -17.44
C THR A 22 -0.45 9.59 -18.54
N ASP A 23 -0.65 9.95 -19.79
CA ASP A 23 -0.08 9.20 -20.92
C ASP A 23 1.44 9.16 -20.84
N TYR A 24 2.08 10.25 -20.39
CA TYR A 24 3.52 10.31 -20.18
C TYR A 24 3.99 9.47 -18.97
N LEU A 25 3.37 9.63 -17.80
CA LEU A 25 3.73 8.90 -16.56
C LEU A 25 3.59 7.37 -16.72
N PHE A 26 2.59 6.94 -17.49
CA PHE A 26 2.30 5.52 -17.72
C PHE A 26 2.90 4.99 -19.05
N LYS A 27 3.66 5.82 -19.77
CA LYS A 27 4.30 5.48 -21.06
C LYS A 27 5.40 4.43 -20.88
N PHE A 28 6.29 4.65 -19.93
CA PHE A 28 7.44 3.77 -19.71
C PHE A 28 7.02 2.52 -18.93
N ARG A 29 7.22 1.35 -19.54
CA ARG A 29 6.73 0.06 -19.02
C ARG A 29 7.86 -0.95 -18.91
N ILE A 30 7.83 -1.71 -17.83
CA ILE A 30 8.72 -2.85 -17.57
C ILE A 30 7.84 -4.09 -17.47
N PHE A 31 8.10 -5.10 -18.30
CA PHE A 31 7.30 -6.33 -18.39
C PHE A 31 5.80 -6.13 -18.60
N SER A 32 5.37 -5.00 -19.21
CA SER A 32 3.98 -4.53 -19.42
C SER A 32 3.33 -3.71 -18.30
N LEU A 33 3.93 -3.67 -17.10
CA LEU A 33 3.48 -2.79 -16.02
C LEU A 33 4.23 -1.44 -16.10
N PRO A 34 3.52 -0.30 -16.00
CA PRO A 34 4.15 1.02 -15.93
C PRO A 34 5.22 1.07 -14.83
N ALA A 35 6.37 1.67 -15.10
CA ALA A 35 7.49 1.69 -14.16
C ALA A 35 7.12 2.40 -12.85
N ILE A 36 6.27 3.42 -12.90
CA ILE A 36 5.75 4.09 -11.70
C ILE A 36 4.92 3.14 -10.82
N CYS A 37 4.19 2.20 -11.42
CA CYS A 37 3.46 1.17 -10.69
C CYS A 37 4.40 0.12 -10.08
N TRP A 38 5.53 -0.19 -10.72
CA TRP A 38 6.59 -1.05 -10.14
C TRP A 38 7.23 -0.41 -8.91
N ILE A 39 7.57 0.87 -8.99
CA ILE A 39 8.13 1.62 -7.87
C ILE A 39 7.11 1.65 -6.73
N CYS A 40 5.86 1.98 -7.04
CA CYS A 40 4.77 2.03 -6.06
C CYS A 40 4.54 0.67 -5.39
N SER A 41 4.39 -0.43 -6.15
CA SER A 41 4.16 -1.76 -5.58
C SER A 41 5.30 -2.22 -4.69
N THR A 42 6.55 -2.02 -5.13
CA THR A 42 7.74 -2.37 -4.35
C THR A 42 7.80 -1.56 -3.05
N LEU A 43 7.52 -0.26 -3.10
CA LEU A 43 7.50 0.59 -1.90
C LEU A 43 6.36 0.25 -0.93
N ILE A 44 5.18 -0.10 -1.44
CA ILE A 44 4.06 -0.62 -0.62
C ILE A 44 4.52 -1.90 0.09
N GLY A 45 5.07 -2.86 -0.66
CA GLY A 45 5.54 -4.13 -0.13
C GLY A 45 6.70 -4.01 0.84
N PHE A 46 7.60 -3.05 0.62
CA PHE A 46 8.70 -2.75 1.52
C PHE A 46 8.22 -2.31 2.91
N GLY A 47 6.91 -2.08 3.09
CA GLY A 47 6.31 -1.93 4.39
C GLY A 47 6.92 -0.74 5.11
N THR A 48 7.05 0.39 4.41
CA THR A 48 7.66 1.59 4.97
C THR A 48 6.80 2.07 6.12
N VAL A 49 7.15 1.67 7.35
CA VAL A 49 6.42 2.07 8.56
C VAL A 49 6.98 3.38 9.14
N ASN A 50 8.06 3.93 8.58
CA ASN A 50 8.72 5.10 9.15
C ASN A 50 8.34 6.42 8.44
N GLY A 51 7.46 7.19 9.09
CA GLY A 51 7.31 8.64 8.94
C GLY A 51 7.23 9.15 7.49
N ARG A 52 8.26 9.92 7.09
CA ARG A 52 8.30 10.63 5.79
C ARG A 52 8.18 9.69 4.59
N LEU A 53 8.73 8.49 4.69
CA LEU A 53 8.68 7.51 3.60
C LEU A 53 7.27 6.92 3.47
N SER A 54 6.60 6.62 4.59
CA SER A 54 5.20 6.20 4.59
C SER A 54 4.29 7.25 3.96
N LEU A 55 4.49 8.53 4.30
CA LEU A 55 3.77 9.65 3.68
C LEU A 55 3.99 9.72 2.17
N PHE A 56 5.24 9.54 1.73
CA PHE A 56 5.57 9.51 0.31
C PHE A 56 4.88 8.34 -0.41
N VAL A 57 4.89 7.14 0.16
CA VAL A 57 4.22 5.96 -0.42
C VAL A 57 2.71 6.15 -0.49
N ILE A 58 2.10 6.71 0.57
CA ILE A 58 0.68 7.06 0.58
C ILE A 58 0.36 8.07 -0.52
N GLY A 59 1.13 9.16 -0.61
CA GLY A 59 0.94 10.19 -1.63
C GLY A 59 1.09 9.65 -3.04
N LEU A 60 2.14 8.87 -3.30
CA LEU A 60 2.37 8.21 -4.59
C LEU A 60 1.21 7.27 -4.95
N SER A 61 0.79 6.43 -4.01
CA SER A 61 -0.31 5.47 -4.23
C SER A 61 -1.64 6.18 -4.47
N PHE A 62 -1.90 7.27 -3.76
CA PHE A 62 -3.09 8.11 -3.95
C PHE A 62 -3.11 8.76 -5.33
N ILE A 63 -2.00 9.37 -5.75
CA ILE A 63 -1.87 10.01 -7.07
C ILE A 63 -2.09 8.97 -8.19
N ILE A 64 -1.43 7.81 -8.11
CA ILE A 64 -1.60 6.73 -9.09
C ILE A 64 -3.05 6.24 -9.11
N SER A 65 -3.68 6.08 -7.93
CA SER A 65 -5.08 5.66 -7.83
C SER A 65 -6.02 6.64 -8.52
N ILE A 66 -5.88 7.95 -8.30
CA ILE A 66 -6.70 8.98 -8.97
C ILE A 66 -6.56 8.88 -10.49
N PHE A 67 -5.33 8.76 -10.98
CA PHE A 67 -5.07 8.71 -12.40
C PHE A 67 -5.66 7.45 -13.06
N LEU A 68 -5.59 6.31 -12.38
CA LEU A 68 -6.12 5.05 -12.91
C LEU A 68 -7.65 4.95 -12.80
N LEU A 69 -8.26 5.47 -11.73
CA LEU A 69 -9.70 5.34 -11.48
C LEU A 69 -10.59 6.23 -12.36
N LYS A 70 -10.00 7.20 -13.08
CA LYS A 70 -10.73 8.26 -13.80
C LYS A 70 -11.84 7.75 -14.74
N ASN A 71 -11.70 6.54 -15.29
CA ASN A 71 -12.62 5.99 -16.30
C ASN A 71 -13.16 4.59 -15.92
N ILE A 72 -13.12 4.21 -14.65
CA ILE A 72 -13.42 2.83 -14.24
C ILE A 72 -14.85 2.68 -13.74
N LYS A 73 -15.51 1.62 -14.23
CA LYS A 73 -16.84 1.24 -13.78
C LYS A 73 -16.73 0.26 -12.62
N TRP A 74 -17.38 0.58 -11.52
CA TRP A 74 -17.52 -0.31 -10.36
C TRP A 74 -18.51 -1.43 -10.68
N ASN A 75 -18.11 -2.66 -10.38
CA ASN A 75 -18.98 -3.84 -10.45
C ASN A 75 -19.25 -4.39 -9.03
N ILE A 76 -20.29 -5.21 -8.89
CA ILE A 76 -20.71 -5.76 -7.58
C ILE A 76 -19.55 -6.48 -6.88
N SER A 77 -18.75 -7.26 -7.62
CA SER A 77 -17.58 -7.96 -7.09
C SER A 77 -16.52 -7.01 -6.52
N SER A 78 -16.22 -5.90 -7.21
CA SER A 78 -15.28 -4.88 -6.76
C SER A 78 -15.77 -4.14 -5.53
N THR A 79 -17.08 -3.83 -5.48
CA THR A 79 -17.69 -3.21 -4.29
C THR A 79 -17.63 -4.15 -3.10
N PHE A 80 -17.96 -5.43 -3.29
CA PHE A 80 -17.85 -6.44 -2.23
C PHE A 80 -16.41 -6.63 -1.76
N SER A 81 -15.46 -6.69 -2.69
CA SER A 81 -14.03 -6.79 -2.38
C SER A 81 -13.54 -5.58 -1.58
N PHE A 82 -13.98 -4.38 -1.95
CA PHE A 82 -13.66 -3.16 -1.22
C PHE A 82 -14.21 -3.18 0.22
N LEU A 83 -15.47 -3.59 0.40
CA LEU A 83 -16.07 -3.75 1.72
C LEU A 83 -15.32 -4.78 2.58
N LEU A 84 -14.87 -5.86 1.96
CA LEU A 84 -14.09 -6.90 2.65
C LEU A 84 -12.72 -6.36 3.09
N VAL A 85 -12.03 -5.60 2.24
CA VAL A 85 -10.77 -4.91 2.61
C VAL A 85 -11.00 -3.97 3.79
N ILE A 86 -12.03 -3.12 3.73
CA ILE A 86 -12.35 -2.21 4.83
C ILE A 86 -12.66 -3.01 6.11
N SER A 87 -13.48 -4.05 6.01
CA SER A 87 -13.86 -4.88 7.16
C SER A 87 -12.65 -5.56 7.78
N PHE A 88 -11.73 -6.08 6.96
CA PHE A 88 -10.48 -6.67 7.42
C PHE A 88 -9.57 -5.65 8.12
N LEU A 89 -9.43 -4.46 7.55
CA LEU A 89 -8.68 -3.36 8.17
C LEU A 89 -9.32 -2.96 9.52
N LEU A 90 -10.64 -2.87 9.60
CA LEU A 90 -11.32 -2.56 10.85
C LEU A 90 -11.13 -3.68 11.88
N ALA A 91 -11.33 -4.94 11.47
CA ALA A 91 -11.15 -6.10 12.34
C ALA A 91 -9.72 -6.20 12.88
N TYR A 92 -8.71 -5.94 12.05
CA TYR A 92 -7.32 -5.91 12.48
C TYR A 92 -7.07 -4.79 13.50
N PHE A 93 -7.61 -3.60 13.28
CA PHE A 93 -7.49 -2.49 14.23
C PHE A 93 -8.12 -2.85 15.60
N PHE A 94 -9.31 -3.44 15.60
CA PHE A 94 -9.98 -3.85 16.83
C PHE A 94 -9.29 -5.04 17.51
N PHE A 95 -8.75 -5.98 16.75
CA PHE A 95 -7.98 -7.12 17.27
C PHE A 95 -6.83 -6.63 18.17
N TYR A 96 -6.04 -5.66 17.70
CA TYR A 96 -4.94 -5.10 18.48
C TYR A 96 -5.38 -4.20 19.65
N LYS A 97 -6.64 -3.76 19.69
CA LYS A 97 -7.20 -2.97 20.80
C LYS A 97 -7.88 -3.84 21.86
N THR A 98 -7.88 -5.16 21.69
CA THR A 98 -8.56 -6.09 22.61
C THR A 98 -7.76 -6.22 23.92
N PRO A 99 -8.38 -6.00 25.11
CA PRO A 99 -7.67 -5.86 26.39
C PRO A 99 -6.95 -7.11 26.89
N ASN A 100 -7.19 -8.29 26.31
CA ASN A 100 -6.59 -9.56 26.72
C ASN A 100 -5.31 -9.94 25.93
N MET A 101 -4.76 -9.02 25.16
CA MET A 101 -3.55 -9.31 24.37
C MET A 101 -2.32 -9.40 25.29
N PRO A 102 -1.46 -10.44 25.16
CA PRO A 102 -0.28 -10.60 26.00
C PRO A 102 0.62 -9.36 25.95
N GLN A 103 1.13 -8.90 27.09
CA GLN A 103 1.96 -7.68 27.18
C GLN A 103 3.19 -7.69 26.27
N HIS A 104 3.73 -8.87 25.93
CA HIS A 104 4.86 -9.00 25.00
C HIS A 104 4.46 -8.86 23.52
N LEU A 105 3.18 -8.98 23.17
CA LEU A 105 2.62 -8.67 21.86
C LEU A 105 2.10 -7.22 21.76
N ASP A 106 2.41 -6.44 22.80
CA ASP A 106 1.90 -5.11 23.17
C ASP A 106 0.85 -4.53 22.20
N GLY A 107 -0.42 -4.75 22.57
CA GLY A 107 -1.64 -4.23 21.93
C GLY A 107 -1.79 -2.70 21.99
N LYS A 108 -0.67 -1.96 22.01
CA LYS A 108 -0.63 -0.50 21.82
C LYS A 108 -0.39 -0.19 20.35
N LEU A 109 -1.30 -0.66 19.50
CA LEU A 109 -1.34 -0.19 18.13
C LEU A 109 -1.72 1.30 18.15
N ASN A 110 -0.71 2.17 18.03
CA ASN A 110 -0.95 3.61 17.90
C ASN A 110 -1.82 3.83 16.64
N PRO A 111 -3.01 4.47 16.77
CA PRO A 111 -3.92 4.68 15.65
C PRO A 111 -3.27 5.38 14.46
N ILE A 112 -2.36 6.33 14.72
CA ILE A 112 -1.65 7.06 13.66
C ILE A 112 -0.74 6.10 12.90
N LEU A 113 0.06 5.30 13.61
CA LEU A 113 0.93 4.29 13.00
C LEU A 113 0.13 3.21 12.25
N TYR A 114 -1.08 2.90 12.71
CA TYR A 114 -1.98 2.00 12.01
C TYR A 114 -2.46 2.59 10.68
N VAL A 115 -2.90 3.85 10.68
CA VAL A 115 -3.33 4.56 9.46
C VAL A 115 -2.22 4.58 8.41
N PHE A 116 -0.98 4.78 8.83
CA PHE A 116 0.19 4.71 7.94
C PHE A 116 0.41 3.34 7.27
N LYS A 117 -0.07 2.25 7.90
CA LYS A 117 -0.05 0.89 7.32
C LYS A 117 -1.30 0.58 6.50
N ALA A 118 -2.45 1.11 6.92
CA ALA A 118 -3.75 0.83 6.30
C ALA A 118 -3.93 1.55 4.95
N PHE A 119 -3.45 2.78 4.79
CA PHE A 119 -3.64 3.52 3.55
C PHE A 119 -2.91 2.94 2.33
N PRO A 120 -1.61 2.56 2.41
CA PRO A 120 -0.94 1.91 1.28
C PRO A 120 -1.65 0.63 0.86
N THR A 121 -2.14 -0.11 1.85
CA THR A 121 -2.92 -1.33 1.70
C THR A 121 -4.25 -1.06 0.98
N LEU A 122 -4.98 -0.01 1.38
CA LEU A 122 -6.21 0.43 0.72
C LEU A 122 -5.97 0.92 -0.72
N PHE A 123 -4.93 1.72 -0.95
CA PHE A 123 -4.59 2.21 -2.29
C PHE A 123 -4.10 1.11 -3.22
N SER A 124 -3.45 0.07 -2.68
CA SER A 124 -3.08 -1.10 -3.48
C SER A 124 -4.32 -1.74 -4.11
N PHE A 125 -5.43 -1.85 -3.36
CA PHE A 125 -6.71 -2.34 -3.90
C PHE A 125 -7.18 -1.49 -5.07
N PHE A 126 -7.23 -0.16 -4.90
CA PHE A 126 -7.68 0.74 -5.96
C PHE A 126 -6.79 0.64 -7.21
N ILE A 127 -5.48 0.56 -7.05
CA ILE A 127 -4.54 0.41 -8.18
C ILE A 127 -4.77 -0.93 -8.87
N ILE A 128 -4.84 -2.04 -8.13
CA ILE A 128 -5.04 -3.38 -8.68
C ILE A 128 -6.38 -3.48 -9.40
N PHE A 129 -7.45 -2.97 -8.78
CA PHE A 129 -8.77 -2.90 -9.38
C PHE A 129 -8.71 -2.13 -10.70
N ALA A 130 -7.94 -1.04 -10.71
CA ALA A 130 -7.88 -0.13 -11.83
C ALA A 130 -6.96 -0.56 -12.99
N LEU A 131 -6.07 -1.53 -12.76
CA LEU A 131 -5.18 -2.03 -13.80
C LEU A 131 -5.98 -2.82 -14.88
N PRO A 132 -5.80 -2.49 -16.17
CA PRO A 132 -6.66 -2.99 -17.25
C PRO A 132 -6.47 -4.47 -17.59
N SER A 133 -5.36 -5.11 -17.22
CA SER A 133 -5.08 -6.50 -17.59
C SER A 133 -4.69 -7.37 -16.40
N LEU A 134 -5.09 -8.64 -16.44
CA LEU A 134 -4.70 -9.64 -15.46
C LEU A 134 -3.17 -9.75 -15.32
N LYS A 135 -2.44 -9.63 -16.43
CA LYS A 135 -0.97 -9.63 -16.45
C LYS A 135 -0.41 -8.48 -15.61
N GLN A 136 -0.93 -7.26 -15.77
CA GLN A 136 -0.48 -6.12 -14.98
C GLN A 136 -0.83 -6.26 -13.49
N LYS A 137 -2.03 -6.78 -13.17
CA LYS A 137 -2.42 -7.09 -11.78
C LYS A 137 -1.44 -8.07 -11.13
N LYS A 138 -1.10 -9.17 -11.83
CA LYS A 138 -0.09 -10.14 -11.39
C LYS A 138 1.28 -9.50 -11.15
N LEU A 139 1.75 -8.66 -12.07
CA LEU A 139 3.04 -7.97 -11.94
C LEU A 139 3.05 -6.98 -10.78
N PHE A 140 1.94 -6.29 -10.52
CA PHE A 140 1.81 -5.40 -9.38
C PHE A 140 1.93 -6.19 -8.06
N PHE A 141 1.29 -7.36 -7.97
CA PHE A 141 1.45 -8.26 -6.82
C PHE A 141 2.88 -8.78 -6.65
N ILE A 142 3.56 -9.14 -7.75
CA ILE A 142 4.97 -9.52 -7.72
C ILE A 142 5.83 -8.38 -7.17
N GLY A 143 5.56 -7.13 -7.56
CA GLY A 143 6.27 -5.97 -7.01
C GLY A 143 6.06 -5.81 -5.50
N ILE A 144 4.83 -5.99 -4.99
CA ILE A 144 4.58 -6.00 -3.54
C ILE A 144 5.38 -7.12 -2.86
N ALA A 145 5.35 -8.34 -3.41
CA ALA A 145 6.10 -9.47 -2.87
C ALA A 145 7.61 -9.23 -2.85
N LEU A 146 8.16 -8.62 -3.91
CA LEU A 146 9.57 -8.22 -3.97
C LEU A 146 9.90 -7.18 -2.89
N GLY A 147 9.05 -6.17 -2.70
CA GLY A 147 9.20 -5.21 -1.61
C GLY A 147 9.26 -5.88 -0.23
N MET A 148 8.33 -6.80 0.04
CA MET A 148 8.30 -7.56 1.30
C MET A 148 9.55 -8.42 1.49
N PHE A 149 10.02 -9.05 0.40
CA PHE A 149 11.24 -9.85 0.41
C PHE A 149 12.48 -9.02 0.75
N VAL A 150 12.63 -7.84 0.12
CA VAL A 150 13.73 -6.91 0.42
C VAL A 150 13.65 -6.42 1.88
N PHE A 151 12.45 -6.10 2.37
CA PHE A 151 12.25 -5.71 3.76
C PHE A 151 12.66 -6.82 4.74
N ALA A 152 12.29 -8.07 4.44
CA ALA A 152 12.66 -9.22 5.24
C ALA A 152 14.18 -9.39 5.28
N ILE A 153 14.87 -9.33 4.13
CA ILE A 153 16.34 -9.40 4.06
C ILE A 153 16.99 -8.33 4.93
N ILE A 154 16.57 -7.07 4.80
CA ILE A 154 17.17 -5.96 5.55
C ILE A 154 17.00 -6.15 7.06
N ASN A 155 15.81 -6.53 7.52
CA ASN A 155 15.61 -6.76 8.96
C ASN A 155 16.30 -8.03 9.45
N SER A 156 16.45 -9.07 8.63
CA SER A 156 17.25 -10.24 8.97
C SER A 156 18.73 -9.88 9.15
N ILE A 157 19.30 -9.11 8.21
CA ILE A 157 20.68 -8.60 8.35
C ILE A 157 20.81 -7.72 9.59
N ALA A 158 19.87 -6.80 9.80
CA ALA A 158 19.87 -5.94 10.97
C ALA A 158 19.78 -6.74 12.28
N THR A 159 18.99 -7.81 12.30
CA THR A 159 18.89 -8.72 13.44
C THR A 159 20.24 -9.39 13.72
N LEU A 160 20.95 -9.87 12.70
CA LEU A 160 22.27 -10.48 12.87
C LEU A 160 23.33 -9.49 13.37
N VAL A 161 23.25 -8.22 12.95
CA VAL A 161 24.23 -7.19 13.31
C VAL A 161 23.97 -6.61 14.70
N TYR A 162 22.71 -6.42 15.07
CA TYR A 162 22.32 -5.64 16.25
C TYR A 162 21.77 -6.48 17.41
N LEU A 163 21.44 -7.76 17.20
CA LEU A 163 20.99 -8.67 18.26
C LEU A 163 22.02 -9.77 18.48
N GLU A 164 22.28 -10.06 19.74
CA GLU A 164 23.04 -11.25 20.12
C GLU A 164 22.12 -12.49 20.11
N PRO A 165 22.61 -13.65 19.66
CA PRO A 165 21.86 -14.90 19.77
C PRO A 165 21.63 -15.25 21.25
N PRO A 166 20.53 -15.95 21.59
CA PRO A 166 19.55 -16.57 20.69
C PRO A 166 18.36 -15.68 20.28
N TYR A 167 17.95 -15.77 19.01
CA TYR A 167 16.95 -14.90 18.36
C TYR A 167 15.46 -15.29 18.57
N TYR A 168 15.09 -15.96 19.66
CA TYR A 168 13.78 -16.60 19.87
C TYR A 168 12.56 -15.71 19.58
N GLY A 169 12.07 -15.72 18.33
CA GLY A 169 10.94 -14.90 17.90
C GLY A 169 11.20 -13.40 17.91
N LYS A 170 12.44 -12.95 18.09
CA LYS A 170 12.84 -11.54 18.13
C LYS A 170 13.51 -11.15 16.81
N ALA A 171 13.18 -9.97 16.32
CA ALA A 171 13.85 -9.36 15.18
C ALA A 171 14.19 -7.89 15.51
N TYR A 172 15.20 -7.36 14.84
CA TYR A 172 15.54 -5.95 14.91
C TYR A 172 14.93 -5.20 13.74
N HIS A 173 14.08 -4.21 14.02
CA HIS A 173 13.47 -3.41 12.98
C HIS A 173 14.44 -2.30 12.56
N PHE A 174 15.05 -2.43 11.39
CA PHE A 174 16.12 -1.52 10.94
C PHE A 174 15.71 -0.03 11.00
N PHE A 175 14.49 0.30 10.59
CA PHE A 175 14.02 1.69 10.56
C PHE A 175 13.65 2.30 11.91
N TYR A 176 13.13 1.50 12.85
CA TYR A 176 12.74 1.97 14.17
C TYR A 176 13.85 1.80 15.20
N LYS A 177 14.92 1.08 14.81
CA LYS A 177 16.04 0.77 15.67
C LYS A 177 15.62 0.11 16.99
N MET A 178 14.61 -0.76 16.92
CA MET A 178 14.01 -1.41 18.09
C MET A 178 13.82 -2.91 17.85
N GLU A 179 13.86 -3.67 18.94
CA GLU A 179 13.41 -5.06 18.96
C GLU A 179 11.90 -5.13 18.73
N TYR A 180 11.48 -6.12 17.98
CA TYR A 180 10.07 -6.44 17.80
C TYR A 180 9.90 -7.95 17.65
N ASN A 181 8.71 -8.45 17.95
CA ASN A 181 8.40 -9.85 17.70
C ASN A 181 8.30 -10.09 16.19
N SER A 182 8.97 -11.15 15.73
CA SER A 182 8.90 -11.67 14.37
C SER A 182 7.42 -11.79 13.90
N PRO A 183 7.11 -11.42 12.66
CA PRO A 183 6.11 -10.40 12.36
C PRO A 183 4.70 -10.93 12.08
N GLY A 184 3.76 -10.70 13.01
CA GLY A 184 2.34 -10.64 12.68
C GLY A 184 2.00 -9.53 11.65
N ILE A 185 2.87 -8.52 11.50
CA ILE A 185 2.73 -7.44 10.51
C ILE A 185 2.95 -7.94 9.07
N THR A 186 3.79 -8.97 8.89
CA THR A 186 4.01 -9.58 7.57
C THR A 186 2.80 -10.40 7.14
N ILE A 187 2.02 -10.96 8.07
CA ILE A 187 0.78 -11.68 7.79
C ILE A 187 -0.30 -10.73 7.23
N LEU A 188 -0.40 -9.51 7.75
CA LEU A 188 -1.37 -8.54 7.25
C LEU A 188 -1.03 -8.00 5.85
N ALA A 189 0.25 -7.74 5.60
CA ALA A 189 0.75 -7.32 4.30
C ALA A 189 0.73 -8.45 3.25
N SER A 190 0.79 -9.72 3.69
CA SER A 190 0.77 -10.89 2.79
C SER A 190 -0.62 -11.47 2.53
N MET A 191 -1.56 -11.38 3.47
CA MET A 191 -2.91 -11.92 3.27
C MET A 191 -3.79 -11.04 2.40
N LEU A 192 -3.67 -9.71 2.45
CA LEU A 192 -4.54 -8.86 1.64
C LEU A 192 -4.29 -9.02 0.12
N PRO A 193 -3.04 -9.11 -0.37
CA PRO A 193 -2.78 -9.45 -1.75
C PRO A 193 -3.38 -10.79 -2.19
N ILE A 194 -3.40 -11.79 -1.33
CA ILE A 194 -3.93 -13.13 -1.61
C ILE A 194 -5.46 -13.09 -1.65
N VAL A 195 -6.11 -12.46 -0.67
CA VAL A 195 -7.58 -12.30 -0.63
C VAL A 195 -8.06 -11.47 -1.82
N LEU A 196 -7.32 -10.40 -2.18
CA LEU A 196 -7.63 -9.58 -3.34
C LEU A 196 -7.37 -10.30 -4.66
N PHE A 197 -6.28 -11.04 -4.80
CA PHE A 197 -6.02 -11.82 -6.02
C PHE A 197 -7.08 -12.89 -6.24
N VAL A 198 -7.49 -13.61 -5.19
CA VAL A 198 -8.55 -14.63 -5.26
C VAL A 198 -9.88 -14.01 -5.68
N LEU A 199 -10.30 -12.87 -5.12
CA LEU A 199 -11.58 -12.25 -5.47
C LEU A 199 -11.59 -11.55 -6.84
N THR A 200 -10.46 -11.01 -7.29
CA THR A 200 -10.37 -10.27 -8.57
C THR A 200 -10.02 -11.15 -9.78
N VAL A 201 -9.64 -12.42 -9.56
CA VAL A 201 -9.31 -13.39 -10.62
C VAL A 201 -10.40 -14.44 -10.79
N ILE A 202 -11.20 -14.71 -9.75
CA ILE A 202 -12.28 -15.70 -9.78
C ILE A 202 -13.61 -15.11 -10.30
N PHE A 203 -13.75 -13.79 -10.37
CA PHE A 203 -14.91 -13.06 -10.92
C PHE A 203 -14.46 -11.97 -11.89
#